data_AF-A0A5J4TG99-F1
#
_entry.id   AF-A0A5J4TG99-F1
#
_cell.length_a   1.000
_cell.length_b   1.000
_cell.length_c   1.000
_cell.angle_alpha   90.00
_cell.angle_beta   90.00
_cell.angle_gamma   90.00
#
_symmetry.space_group_name_H-M   'P 1'
#
loop_
_entity.id
_entity.type
_entity.pdbx_description
1 polymer ?
#
loop_
_entity_poly.entity_id
_entity_poly.type
_entity_poly.pdbx_seq_one_letter_code
_entity_poly.pdbx_strand_id
1 'polypeptide(L)'
;MPCPEGTIPLDYGNTLFPQCKANTCSSPDSYIDLTSTAAYNCISSQTCLGRSQGNRFPTHIEEYGQWSYDKCVGGEVEIPFDYQSKFYFLHRRSTYYNIDCTFDQPCGQLTNDSLAYTEINKSEAQLVLLLSNFEINAPIVIEAQSSRQRLIASYPFGGSRQFQVSVGASCLFYVIKGRLVFKLIAFVVSEHYWTVSDYIVVAQNWNSQVDLIYCRYQMTSPGTISGQGLANSLNGGTLNIVKLQILDQVNMTKFPIVNLGKSAGVVTISDSYISMVNRSAGPGAAVQCELYSHSSSIQILINTTFYDCVSRYVFDYGGYQTGYDVGAVYIYIHEGAYHRFDLRGCRYQVGDETCIGKGLFIEVGNMIELMRRSDKLANYGEIEPDTQKNE
;
A
#
# COMPACT_ATOMS: atom_id res chain seq x y z
N MET A 1 -11.22 16.41 -17.73
CA MET A 1 -12.57 15.96 -18.13
C MET A 1 -12.44 14.60 -18.77
N PRO A 2 -13.32 13.62 -18.46
CA PRO A 2 -13.38 12.38 -19.22
C PRO A 2 -13.71 12.68 -20.68
N CYS A 3 -13.18 11.86 -21.57
CA CYS A 3 -13.40 12.00 -23.00
C CYS A 3 -14.85 11.65 -23.36
N PRO A 4 -15.53 12.42 -24.24
CA PRO A 4 -16.85 12.07 -24.74
C PRO A 4 -16.89 10.65 -25.32
N GLU A 5 -18.07 10.03 -25.30
CA GLU A 5 -18.29 8.73 -25.95
C GLU A 5 -17.78 8.76 -27.41
N GLY A 6 -17.07 7.70 -27.82
CA GLY A 6 -16.43 7.63 -29.12
C GLY A 6 -15.14 8.43 -29.26
N THR A 7 -14.53 8.89 -28.16
CA THR A 7 -13.22 9.56 -28.18
C THR A 7 -12.24 8.94 -27.18
N ILE A 8 -10.94 9.02 -27.47
CA ILE A 8 -9.83 8.45 -26.69
C ILE A 8 -8.92 9.56 -26.14
N PRO A 9 -8.48 9.48 -24.87
CA PRO A 9 -7.53 10.41 -24.29
C PRO A 9 -6.12 10.13 -24.80
N LEU A 10 -5.50 11.11 -25.47
CA LEU A 10 -4.12 11.01 -25.95
C LEU A 10 -3.25 12.08 -25.30
N ASP A 11 -2.19 11.66 -24.62
CA ASP A 11 -1.23 12.54 -23.98
C ASP A 11 -0.11 12.92 -24.98
N TYR A 12 -0.18 14.13 -25.53
CA TYR A 12 0.75 14.62 -26.55
C TYR A 12 2.10 15.08 -26.00
N GLY A 13 2.41 14.88 -24.71
CA GLY A 13 3.70 15.22 -24.09
C GLY A 13 4.03 16.72 -23.98
N ASN A 14 3.37 17.55 -24.79
CA ASN A 14 3.52 19.00 -24.87
C ASN A 14 2.26 19.74 -24.39
N THR A 15 1.22 19.01 -23.99
CA THR A 15 -0.02 19.58 -23.45
C THR A 15 -0.22 19.08 -22.02
N LEU A 16 -0.61 19.99 -21.11
CA LEU A 16 -0.81 19.70 -19.68
C LEU A 16 -1.96 18.70 -19.40
N PHE A 17 -2.77 18.37 -20.41
CA PHE A 17 -3.83 17.38 -20.34
C PHE A 17 -3.83 16.47 -21.58
N PRO A 18 -4.30 15.22 -21.46
CA PRO A 18 -4.65 14.40 -22.60
C PRO A 18 -5.74 15.08 -23.43
N GLN A 19 -5.54 15.19 -24.75
CA GLN A 19 -6.59 15.65 -25.66
C GLN A 19 -7.47 14.48 -26.07
N CYS A 20 -8.79 14.66 -25.98
CA CYS A 20 -9.74 13.69 -26.50
C CYS A 20 -9.76 13.76 -28.03
N LYS A 21 -9.42 12.66 -28.69
CA LYS A 21 -9.54 12.51 -30.15
C LYS A 21 -10.63 11.51 -30.47
N ALA A 22 -11.47 11.81 -31.47
CA ALA A 22 -12.43 10.86 -31.99
C ALA A 22 -11.73 9.53 -32.30
N ASN A 23 -12.31 8.42 -31.84
CA ASN A 23 -11.87 7.07 -32.18
C ASN A 23 -12.37 6.75 -33.59
N THR A 24 -11.46 6.69 -34.56
CA THR A 24 -11.79 6.37 -35.96
C THR A 24 -11.70 4.87 -36.26
N CYS A 25 -11.39 4.03 -35.27
CA CYS A 25 -11.32 2.59 -35.42
C CYS A 25 -12.72 1.98 -35.35
N SER A 26 -13.43 2.03 -36.48
CA SER A 26 -14.84 1.62 -36.60
C SER A 26 -15.04 0.14 -36.93
N SER A 27 -13.97 -0.62 -37.12
CA SER A 27 -14.06 -2.05 -37.40
C SER A 27 -14.08 -2.83 -36.07
N PRO A 28 -14.99 -3.81 -35.90
CA PRO A 28 -15.07 -4.62 -34.68
C PRO A 28 -13.78 -5.41 -34.39
N ASP A 29 -12.94 -5.64 -35.41
CA ASP A 29 -11.64 -6.32 -35.28
C ASP A 29 -10.43 -5.36 -35.24
N SER A 30 -10.69 -4.05 -35.19
CA SER A 30 -9.64 -3.03 -35.13
C SER A 30 -9.27 -2.67 -33.69
N TYR A 31 -7.98 -2.59 -33.47
CA TYR A 31 -7.36 -2.18 -32.23
C TYR A 31 -6.68 -0.83 -32.39
N ILE A 32 -6.62 -0.05 -31.31
CA ILE A 32 -5.96 1.26 -31.32
C ILE A 32 -4.48 1.07 -30.93
N ASP A 33 -3.55 1.25 -31.87
CA ASP A 33 -2.11 1.28 -31.63
C ASP A 33 -1.68 2.60 -30.99
N LEU A 34 -1.29 2.53 -29.72
CA LEU A 34 -0.90 3.70 -28.89
C LEU A 34 0.61 3.84 -28.72
N THR A 35 1.41 3.30 -29.65
CA THR A 35 2.89 3.38 -29.56
C THR A 35 3.48 4.77 -29.73
N SER A 36 2.67 5.75 -30.12
CA SER A 36 3.03 7.16 -30.16
C SER A 36 2.18 7.95 -29.18
N THR A 37 2.80 8.86 -28.43
CA THR A 37 2.11 9.87 -27.61
C THR A 37 1.39 10.91 -28.49
N ALA A 38 1.77 11.02 -29.77
CA ALA A 38 1.29 12.06 -30.68
C ALA A 38 0.35 11.55 -31.79
N ALA A 39 0.11 10.24 -31.90
CA ALA A 39 -0.77 9.67 -32.91
C ALA A 39 -1.21 8.27 -32.50
N TYR A 40 -2.36 7.84 -33.00
CA TYR A 40 -2.78 6.45 -32.91
C TYR A 40 -3.11 5.92 -34.31
N ASN A 41 -2.93 4.62 -34.50
CA ASN A 41 -3.34 3.93 -35.73
C ASN A 41 -4.34 2.83 -35.41
N CYS A 42 -5.28 2.56 -36.31
CA CYS A 42 -6.10 1.36 -36.22
C CYS A 42 -5.30 0.19 -36.80
N ILE A 43 -5.00 -0.82 -35.98
CA ILE A 43 -4.28 -2.02 -36.36
C ILE A 43 -5.17 -3.25 -36.19
N SER A 44 -4.87 -4.34 -36.89
CA SER A 44 -5.61 -5.59 -36.73
C SER A 44 -5.23 -6.31 -35.43
N SER A 45 -6.12 -7.18 -34.95
CA SER A 45 -5.85 -8.13 -33.85
C SER A 45 -4.53 -8.90 -34.04
N GLN A 46 -4.27 -9.40 -35.25
CA GLN A 46 -3.04 -10.11 -35.61
C GLN A 46 -1.78 -9.23 -35.43
N THR A 47 -1.88 -7.96 -35.81
CA THR A 47 -0.79 -6.99 -35.68
C THR A 47 -0.53 -6.66 -34.21
N CYS A 48 -1.59 -6.58 -33.41
CA CYS A 48 -1.49 -6.36 -31.98
C CYS A 48 -0.77 -7.52 -31.27
N LEU A 49 -1.21 -8.76 -31.54
CA LEU A 49 -0.62 -9.98 -31.00
C LEU A 49 0.87 -10.14 -31.36
N GLY A 50 1.27 -9.61 -32.52
CA GLY A 50 2.65 -9.63 -33.00
C GLY A 50 3.60 -8.60 -32.36
N ARG A 51 3.12 -7.63 -31.56
CA ARG A 51 3.99 -6.58 -31.01
C ARG A 51 4.68 -6.98 -29.71
N SER A 52 6.01 -7.05 -29.75
CA SER A 52 6.87 -7.26 -28.58
C SER A 52 7.24 -5.96 -27.83
N GLN A 53 7.28 -4.80 -28.49
CA GLN A 53 7.69 -3.50 -27.91
C GLN A 53 6.68 -2.36 -28.20
N GLY A 54 6.62 -1.33 -27.34
CA GLY A 54 5.73 -0.17 -27.48
C GLY A 54 5.37 0.53 -26.16
N ASN A 55 4.93 1.79 -26.24
CA ASN A 55 4.36 2.53 -25.11
C ASN A 55 3.06 1.87 -24.63
N ARG A 56 2.94 1.75 -23.32
CA ARG A 56 1.85 1.06 -22.63
C ARG A 56 0.91 2.10 -22.05
N PHE A 57 -0.30 2.20 -22.58
CA PHE A 57 -1.30 3.13 -22.05
C PHE A 57 -2.13 2.45 -20.95
N PRO A 58 -2.37 3.14 -19.83
CA PRO A 58 -3.32 2.66 -18.83
C PRO A 58 -4.74 2.83 -19.38
N THR A 59 -5.44 1.74 -19.66
CA THR A 59 -6.83 1.78 -20.15
C THR A 59 -7.84 1.62 -19.02
N HIS A 60 -7.51 0.83 -17.99
CA HIS A 60 -8.26 0.75 -16.73
C HIS A 60 -7.40 0.09 -15.62
N ILE A 61 -7.91 0.09 -14.39
CA ILE A 61 -7.36 -0.68 -13.26
C ILE A 61 -8.17 -1.96 -13.15
N GLU A 62 -7.54 -3.12 -13.33
CA GLU A 62 -8.21 -4.41 -13.10
C GLU A 62 -8.42 -4.66 -11.60
N GLU A 63 -9.36 -5.54 -11.27
CA GLU A 63 -9.82 -5.83 -9.90
C GLU A 63 -8.68 -6.22 -8.92
N TYR A 64 -7.51 -6.62 -9.45
CA TYR A 64 -6.32 -7.08 -8.72
C TYR A 64 -5.11 -6.13 -8.75
N GLY A 65 -5.28 -4.87 -9.10
CA GLY A 65 -4.21 -3.87 -9.06
C GLY A 65 -3.14 -4.04 -10.15
N GLN A 66 -3.34 -4.98 -11.08
CA GLN A 66 -2.70 -4.94 -12.38
C GLN A 66 -3.36 -3.85 -13.23
N TRP A 67 -2.53 -3.08 -13.91
CA TRP A 67 -3.01 -2.23 -14.99
C TRP A 67 -3.02 -3.11 -16.22
N SER A 68 -4.16 -3.21 -16.89
CA SER A 68 -4.17 -3.60 -18.29
C SER A 68 -3.44 -2.48 -19.04
N TYR A 69 -2.18 -2.78 -19.34
CA TYR A 69 -1.40 -2.00 -20.27
C TYR A 69 -1.57 -2.67 -21.62
N ASP A 70 -2.70 -2.42 -22.27
CA ASP A 70 -2.88 -2.99 -23.58
C ASP A 70 -2.02 -2.22 -24.58
N LYS A 71 -1.18 -2.95 -25.33
CA LYS A 71 -0.43 -2.35 -26.44
C LYS A 71 -1.39 -1.86 -27.52
N CYS A 72 -2.60 -2.43 -27.51
CA CYS A 72 -3.68 -2.06 -28.37
C CYS A 72 -5.02 -2.27 -27.66
N VAL A 73 -5.88 -1.27 -27.67
CA VAL A 73 -7.19 -1.33 -27.00
C VAL A 73 -8.22 -1.87 -27.99
N GLY A 74 -9.05 -2.84 -27.59
CA GLY A 74 -10.19 -3.29 -28.41
C GLY A 74 -11.11 -2.12 -28.77
N GLY A 75 -11.68 -2.12 -29.97
CA GLY A 75 -12.53 -1.03 -30.49
C GLY A 75 -13.75 -0.72 -29.60
N GLU A 76 -14.19 -1.69 -28.80
CA GLU A 76 -15.05 -1.48 -27.64
C GLU A 76 -14.14 -1.24 -26.42
N VAL A 77 -13.87 0.04 -26.13
CA VAL A 77 -13.27 0.41 -24.85
C VAL A 77 -14.30 0.03 -23.79
N GLU A 78 -14.11 -1.12 -23.13
CA GLU A 78 -14.85 -1.48 -21.91
C GLU A 78 -14.92 -0.23 -21.05
N ILE A 79 -16.14 0.15 -20.66
CA ILE A 79 -16.43 1.35 -19.87
C ILE A 79 -15.35 1.47 -18.81
N PRO A 80 -14.46 2.48 -18.90
CA PRO A 80 -13.30 2.56 -18.04
C PRO A 80 -13.72 2.40 -16.58
N PHE A 81 -12.93 1.70 -15.76
CA PHE A 81 -13.21 1.57 -14.33
C PHE A 81 -13.31 2.95 -13.63
N ASP A 82 -12.87 4.01 -14.31
CA ASP A 82 -13.01 5.40 -13.92
C ASP A 82 -14.25 6.13 -14.50
N TYR A 83 -15.21 5.43 -15.10
CA TYR A 83 -16.47 6.01 -15.57
C TYR A 83 -17.20 6.68 -14.39
N GLN A 84 -17.37 8.00 -14.48
CA GLN A 84 -17.89 8.90 -13.43
C GLN A 84 -16.93 9.20 -12.26
N SER A 85 -15.66 8.84 -12.37
CA SER A 85 -14.67 9.22 -11.36
C SER A 85 -14.45 10.72 -11.31
N LYS A 86 -14.23 11.24 -10.11
CA LYS A 86 -13.83 12.63 -9.91
C LYS A 86 -12.35 12.70 -9.59
N PHE A 87 -11.71 13.74 -10.12
CA PHE A 87 -10.29 13.99 -9.99
C PHE A 87 -10.07 15.25 -9.17
N TYR A 88 -9.18 15.16 -8.20
CA TYR A 88 -8.76 16.27 -7.36
C TYR A 88 -7.24 16.32 -7.32
N PHE A 89 -6.69 17.51 -7.22
CA PHE A 89 -5.25 17.74 -7.24
C PHE A 89 -4.82 18.47 -5.97
N LEU A 90 -3.73 17.99 -5.38
CA LEU A 90 -3.13 18.57 -4.18
C LEU A 90 -1.73 19.09 -4.50
N HIS A 91 -1.41 20.30 -4.06
CA HIS A 91 -0.10 20.90 -4.22
C HIS A 91 0.22 21.78 -3.01
N ARG A 92 1.31 21.49 -2.30
CA ARG A 92 1.65 22.13 -1.01
C ARG A 92 1.79 23.65 -1.07
N ARG A 93 2.22 24.20 -2.21
CA ARG A 93 2.35 25.65 -2.40
C ARG A 93 1.06 26.32 -2.88
N SER A 94 -0.03 25.59 -3.02
CA SER A 94 -1.29 26.23 -3.38
C SER A 94 -1.72 27.17 -2.26
N THR A 95 -1.81 28.46 -2.59
CA THR A 95 -2.39 29.49 -1.73
C THR A 95 -3.89 29.61 -1.93
N TYR A 96 -4.45 28.83 -2.87
CA TYR A 96 -5.87 28.85 -3.15
C TYR A 96 -6.59 28.08 -2.06
N TYR A 97 -7.45 28.79 -1.33
CA TYR A 97 -8.52 28.18 -0.53
C TYR A 97 -9.64 27.61 -1.42
N ASN A 98 -9.36 27.35 -2.70
CA ASN A 98 -10.40 26.88 -3.61
C ASN A 98 -10.83 25.48 -3.16
N ILE A 99 -12.13 25.35 -2.97
CA ILE A 99 -12.80 24.13 -2.54
C ILE A 99 -12.61 23.06 -3.63
N ASP A 100 -12.63 23.42 -4.92
CA ASP A 100 -12.79 22.43 -6.00
C ASP A 100 -11.57 21.53 -6.29
N CYS A 101 -10.38 21.89 -5.80
CA CYS A 101 -9.12 21.13 -6.01
C CYS A 101 -8.85 20.74 -7.47
N THR A 102 -9.02 21.65 -8.43
CA THR A 102 -8.77 21.35 -9.85
C THR A 102 -7.27 21.32 -10.17
N PHE A 103 -6.89 20.86 -11.37
CA PHE A 103 -5.47 20.84 -11.74
C PHE A 103 -4.84 22.23 -11.79
N ASP A 104 -5.56 23.22 -12.34
CA ASP A 104 -5.10 24.61 -12.45
C ASP A 104 -5.14 25.35 -11.10
N GLN A 105 -5.99 24.87 -10.18
CA GLN A 105 -6.16 25.43 -8.84
C GLN A 105 -6.20 24.30 -7.81
N PRO A 106 -5.05 23.63 -7.57
CA PRO A 106 -4.99 22.48 -6.67
C PRO A 106 -5.23 22.91 -5.24
N CYS A 107 -5.70 22.01 -4.38
CA CYS A 107 -5.85 22.31 -2.96
C CYS A 107 -4.48 22.26 -2.24
N GLY A 108 -4.28 23.20 -1.31
CA GLY A 108 -3.08 23.23 -0.47
C GLY A 108 -3.08 22.18 0.64
N GLN A 109 -4.28 21.73 1.04
CA GLN A 109 -4.52 20.77 2.12
C GLN A 109 -5.75 19.89 1.80
N LEU A 110 -5.90 18.79 2.54
CA LEU A 110 -6.98 17.82 2.42
C LEU A 110 -7.73 17.87 3.74
N THR A 111 -8.50 18.93 3.91
CA THR A 111 -9.28 19.26 5.10
C THR A 111 -10.76 19.22 4.77
N ASN A 112 -11.61 19.33 5.79
CA ASN A 112 -13.07 19.36 5.66
C ASN A 112 -13.59 20.43 4.68
N ASP A 113 -12.80 21.47 4.40
CA ASP A 113 -13.17 22.55 3.49
C ASP A 113 -12.85 22.23 2.01
N SER A 114 -12.04 21.21 1.75
CA SER A 114 -11.67 20.78 0.39
C SER A 114 -12.74 19.86 -0.19
N LEU A 115 -13.11 20.06 -1.47
CA LEU A 115 -14.06 19.21 -2.20
C LEU A 115 -13.57 17.76 -2.27
N ALA A 116 -12.26 17.58 -2.41
CA ALA A 116 -11.63 16.26 -2.37
C ALA A 116 -11.99 15.49 -1.08
N TYR A 117 -12.00 16.18 0.06
CA TYR A 117 -12.38 15.59 1.34
C TYR A 117 -13.90 15.36 1.44
N THR A 118 -14.71 16.36 1.10
CA THR A 118 -16.17 16.25 1.25
C THR A 118 -16.78 15.20 0.31
N GLU A 119 -16.16 14.96 -0.84
CA GLU A 119 -16.61 13.99 -1.83
C GLU A 119 -16.01 12.58 -1.64
N ILE A 120 -15.00 12.39 -0.77
CA ILE A 120 -14.27 11.12 -0.62
C ILE A 120 -15.19 9.93 -0.30
N ASN A 121 -16.31 10.21 0.36
CA ASN A 121 -17.30 9.24 0.83
C ASN A 121 -18.48 9.02 -0.12
N LYS A 122 -18.54 9.73 -1.26
CA LYS A 122 -19.57 9.49 -2.27
C LYS A 122 -19.38 8.16 -2.98
N SER A 123 -20.44 7.66 -3.63
CA SER A 123 -20.44 6.31 -4.22
C SER A 123 -19.50 6.16 -5.40
N GLU A 124 -19.22 7.24 -6.13
CA GLU A 124 -18.29 7.27 -7.26
C GLU A 124 -16.84 7.09 -6.80
N ALA A 125 -15.98 6.63 -7.71
CA ALA A 125 -14.54 6.58 -7.44
C ALA A 125 -13.97 8.00 -7.35
N GLN A 126 -13.02 8.19 -6.43
CA GLN A 126 -12.42 9.49 -6.13
C GLN A 126 -10.90 9.37 -6.29
N LEU A 127 -10.30 10.21 -7.12
CA LEU A 127 -8.88 10.18 -7.43
C LEU A 127 -8.25 11.48 -6.95
N VAL A 128 -7.40 11.40 -5.92
CA VAL A 128 -6.67 12.51 -5.32
C VAL A 128 -5.20 12.42 -5.72
N LEU A 129 -4.74 13.41 -6.47
CA LEU A 129 -3.44 13.39 -7.15
C LEU A 129 -2.51 14.42 -6.56
N LEU A 130 -1.36 13.97 -6.09
CA LEU A 130 -0.32 14.83 -5.55
C LEU A 130 0.50 15.40 -6.71
N LEU A 131 0.53 16.71 -6.86
CA LEU A 131 1.41 17.44 -7.77
C LEU A 131 2.76 17.80 -7.13
N SER A 132 2.86 17.70 -5.81
CA SER A 132 4.07 17.93 -5.01
C SER A 132 4.03 17.13 -3.72
N ASN A 133 5.11 17.17 -2.93
CA ASN A 133 5.06 16.76 -1.52
C ASN A 133 3.94 17.50 -0.79
N PHE A 134 3.36 16.85 0.20
CA PHE A 134 2.14 17.27 0.86
C PHE A 134 2.17 16.91 2.35
N GLU A 135 1.46 17.65 3.18
CA GLU A 135 1.40 17.41 4.63
C GLU A 135 -0.05 17.13 5.04
N ILE A 136 -0.26 16.09 5.84
CA ILE A 136 -1.56 15.75 6.41
C ILE A 136 -1.45 15.86 7.92
N ASN A 137 -2.30 16.69 8.50
CA ASN A 137 -2.37 16.87 9.94
C ASN A 137 -3.83 16.82 10.44
N ALA A 138 -4.64 15.98 9.80
CA ALA A 138 -6.03 15.76 10.15
C ALA A 138 -6.41 14.30 9.90
N PRO A 139 -7.38 13.77 10.66
CA PRO A 139 -7.97 12.48 10.36
C PRO A 139 -8.83 12.58 9.09
N ILE A 140 -8.73 11.57 8.23
CA ILE A 140 -9.53 11.38 7.03
C ILE A 140 -10.31 10.09 7.22
N VAL A 141 -11.62 10.21 7.40
CA VAL A 141 -12.51 9.07 7.65
C VAL A 141 -13.19 8.65 6.34
N ILE A 142 -13.00 7.39 5.97
CA ILE A 142 -13.61 6.80 4.78
C ILE A 142 -14.70 5.82 5.20
N GLU A 143 -15.94 6.19 4.91
CA GLU A 143 -17.15 5.41 5.14
C GLU A 143 -18.01 5.31 3.87
N ALA A 144 -17.36 5.12 2.73
CA ALA A 144 -18.06 4.96 1.46
C ALA A 144 -18.86 3.66 1.43
N GLN A 145 -20.13 3.74 1.00
CA GLN A 145 -21.00 2.55 0.86
C GLN A 145 -20.71 1.72 -0.41
N SER A 146 -19.76 2.18 -1.22
CA SER A 146 -19.40 1.61 -2.51
C SER A 146 -18.02 0.99 -2.45
N SER A 147 -17.83 -0.16 -3.10
CA SER A 147 -16.54 -0.84 -3.26
C SER A 147 -15.61 -0.14 -4.27
N ARG A 148 -16.07 0.92 -4.94
CA ARG A 148 -15.24 1.71 -5.85
C ARG A 148 -13.99 2.24 -5.15
N GLN A 149 -12.96 2.53 -5.91
CA GLN A 149 -11.67 2.92 -5.34
C GLN A 149 -11.63 4.40 -4.96
N ARG A 150 -11.00 4.70 -3.82
CA ARG A 150 -10.47 6.02 -3.48
C ARG A 150 -8.96 5.94 -3.65
N LEU A 151 -8.42 6.60 -4.66
CA LEU A 151 -7.01 6.54 -5.01
C LEU A 151 -6.31 7.81 -4.54
N ILE A 152 -5.24 7.66 -3.77
CA ILE A 152 -4.29 8.74 -3.47
C ILE A 152 -2.96 8.37 -4.14
N ALA A 153 -2.54 9.17 -5.11
CA ALA A 153 -1.37 8.85 -5.92
C ALA A 153 -0.53 10.06 -6.30
N SER A 154 0.75 9.82 -6.59
CA SER A 154 1.62 10.83 -7.19
C SER A 154 1.32 11.05 -8.66
N TYR A 155 1.38 12.31 -9.10
CA TYR A 155 1.22 12.71 -10.50
C TYR A 155 2.58 13.00 -11.17
N PRO A 156 2.77 12.72 -12.47
CA PRO A 156 1.83 12.08 -13.39
C PRO A 156 1.63 10.60 -13.11
N PHE A 157 0.45 10.10 -13.45
CA PHE A 157 0.15 8.67 -13.37
C PHE A 157 1.08 7.85 -14.26
N GLY A 158 1.51 6.68 -13.76
CA GLY A 158 2.43 5.80 -14.48
C GLY A 158 3.89 6.28 -14.48
N GLY A 159 4.16 7.48 -13.94
CA GLY A 159 5.52 7.96 -13.74
C GLY A 159 6.27 7.24 -12.61
N SER A 160 7.56 7.52 -12.49
CA SER A 160 8.42 7.07 -11.39
C SER A 160 8.44 8.06 -10.21
N ARG A 161 7.73 9.18 -10.31
CA ARG A 161 7.69 10.19 -9.25
C ARG A 161 6.93 9.65 -8.05
N GLN A 162 7.58 9.70 -6.89
CA GLN A 162 7.00 9.32 -5.61
C GLN A 162 7.03 10.56 -4.70
N PHE A 163 5.91 11.29 -4.64
CA PHE A 163 5.74 12.41 -3.74
C PHE A 163 5.54 11.95 -2.30
N GLN A 164 5.95 12.82 -1.40
CA GLN A 164 5.91 12.57 0.02
C GLN A 164 4.59 13.04 0.64
N VAL A 165 4.05 12.23 1.54
CA VAL A 165 3.02 12.61 2.50
C VAL A 165 3.70 12.72 3.86
N SER A 166 3.96 13.94 4.29
CA SER A 166 4.44 14.26 5.63
C SER A 166 3.31 14.03 6.62
N VAL A 167 3.56 13.15 7.58
CA VAL A 167 2.59 12.70 8.58
C VAL A 167 2.68 13.63 9.79
N GLY A 168 1.69 14.49 9.97
CA GLY A 168 1.54 15.36 11.13
C GLY A 168 0.98 14.63 12.35
N ALA A 169 0.89 15.34 13.48
CA ALA A 169 0.46 14.81 14.77
C ALA A 169 -0.94 14.16 14.75
N SER A 170 -1.86 14.67 13.92
CA SER A 170 -3.24 14.17 13.84
C SER A 170 -3.52 13.37 12.57
N CYS A 171 -2.48 12.98 11.80
CA CYS A 171 -2.65 12.23 10.58
C CYS A 171 -3.19 10.81 10.86
N LEU A 172 -4.34 10.50 10.27
CA LEU A 172 -4.94 9.17 10.31
C LEU A 172 -5.84 9.00 9.09
N PHE A 173 -5.65 7.94 8.31
CA PHE A 173 -6.60 7.47 7.31
C PHE A 173 -7.39 6.30 7.90
N TYR A 174 -8.64 6.55 8.26
CA TYR A 174 -9.47 5.57 8.94
C TYR A 174 -10.56 5.05 8.01
N VAL A 175 -10.36 3.85 7.50
CA VAL A 175 -11.25 3.21 6.52
C VAL A 175 -12.20 2.28 7.24
N ILE A 176 -13.43 2.75 7.46
CA ILE A 176 -14.51 2.00 8.13
C ILE A 176 -15.29 1.15 7.11
N LYS A 177 -15.44 1.68 5.89
CA LYS A 177 -16.10 1.03 4.74
C LYS A 177 -15.51 1.55 3.44
N GLY A 178 -15.48 0.71 2.41
CA GLY A 178 -14.99 1.03 1.08
C GLY A 178 -13.51 0.69 0.90
N ARG A 179 -12.97 1.08 -0.26
CA ARG A 179 -11.60 0.76 -0.68
C ARG A 179 -10.75 2.02 -0.82
N LEU A 180 -9.63 2.08 -0.10
CA LEU A 180 -8.62 3.11 -0.19
C LEU A 180 -7.34 2.53 -0.78
N VAL A 181 -6.73 3.23 -1.73
CA VAL A 181 -5.49 2.82 -2.38
C VAL A 181 -4.50 3.96 -2.34
N PHE A 182 -3.32 3.69 -1.80
CA PHE A 182 -2.15 4.55 -1.94
C PHE A 182 -1.25 3.97 -3.02
N LYS A 183 -0.87 4.79 -4.00
CA LYS A 183 0.01 4.36 -5.08
C LYS A 183 1.16 5.34 -5.29
N LEU A 184 2.40 4.86 -5.28
CA LEU A 184 3.59 5.69 -5.47
C LEU A 184 3.63 6.84 -4.45
N ILE A 185 3.40 6.54 -3.17
CA ILE A 185 3.45 7.52 -2.07
C ILE A 185 4.58 7.17 -1.12
N ALA A 186 5.37 8.17 -0.72
CA ALA A 186 6.31 8.06 0.38
C ALA A 186 5.71 8.66 1.66
N PHE A 187 5.38 7.83 2.64
CA PHE A 187 4.99 8.29 3.97
C PHE A 187 6.23 8.71 4.74
N VAL A 188 6.25 9.96 5.19
CA VAL A 188 7.39 10.52 5.91
C VAL A 188 6.97 10.91 7.32
N VAL A 189 7.53 10.23 8.31
CA VAL A 189 7.27 10.46 9.73
C VAL A 189 8.40 11.28 10.37
N SER A 190 8.12 11.89 11.53
CA SER A 190 9.10 12.64 12.31
C SER A 190 9.03 12.24 13.77
N GLU A 191 10.17 12.22 14.45
CA GLU A 191 10.24 11.97 15.89
C GLU A 191 9.61 13.10 16.73
N HIS A 192 9.39 14.29 16.15
CA HIS A 192 8.90 15.46 16.88
C HIS A 192 7.38 15.47 17.07
N TYR A 193 6.63 14.60 16.38
CA TYR A 193 5.18 14.57 16.47
C TYR A 193 4.74 13.52 17.48
N TRP A 194 4.18 13.98 18.59
CA TRP A 194 3.35 13.15 19.47
C TRP A 194 2.03 12.91 18.75
N THR A 195 1.88 11.74 18.15
CA THR A 195 0.73 11.49 17.29
C THR A 195 -0.43 10.96 18.11
N VAL A 196 -1.63 11.46 17.81
CA VAL A 196 -2.86 11.01 18.47
C VAL A 196 -3.24 9.60 18.00
N SER A 197 -2.82 9.24 16.80
CA SER A 197 -3.01 7.91 16.22
C SER A 197 -1.75 7.07 16.34
N ASP A 198 -1.94 5.80 16.70
CA ASP A 198 -0.90 4.76 16.74
C ASP A 198 -0.44 4.34 15.33
N TYR A 199 -1.25 4.59 14.29
CA TYR A 199 -0.99 4.19 12.90
C TYR A 199 -1.42 5.27 11.90
N ILE A 200 -0.73 5.34 10.75
CA ILE A 200 -1.09 6.26 9.66
C ILE A 200 -2.38 5.81 8.96
N VAL A 201 -2.52 4.50 8.72
CA VAL A 201 -3.66 3.93 8.01
C VAL A 201 -4.29 2.80 8.84
N VAL A 202 -5.61 2.83 8.99
CA VAL A 202 -6.36 1.79 9.70
C VAL A 202 -7.49 1.29 8.81
N ALA A 203 -7.48 0.01 8.49
CA ALA A 203 -8.59 -0.71 7.86
C ALA A 203 -9.44 -1.36 8.95
N GLN A 204 -10.70 -0.93 9.08
CA GLN A 204 -11.62 -1.40 10.10
C GLN A 204 -12.92 -1.91 9.49
N ASN A 205 -13.35 -3.10 9.92
CA ASN A 205 -14.54 -3.83 9.48
C ASN A 205 -14.34 -4.63 8.18
N TRP A 206 -15.11 -5.71 8.04
CA TRP A 206 -15.12 -6.63 6.89
C TRP A 206 -15.40 -5.99 5.51
N ASN A 207 -15.93 -4.77 5.47
CA ASN A 207 -16.18 -4.02 4.23
C ASN A 207 -15.12 -2.94 3.95
N SER A 208 -14.00 -2.95 4.69
CA SER A 208 -12.89 -2.04 4.47
C SER A 208 -11.73 -2.76 3.78
N GLN A 209 -11.12 -2.06 2.82
CA GLN A 209 -9.92 -2.51 2.14
C GLN A 209 -8.94 -1.36 1.99
N VAL A 210 -7.68 -1.63 2.29
CA VAL A 210 -6.56 -0.72 2.06
C VAL A 210 -5.53 -1.40 1.18
N ASP A 211 -5.14 -0.76 0.08
CA ASP A 211 -4.01 -1.21 -0.73
C ASP A 211 -2.86 -0.18 -0.68
N LEU A 212 -1.65 -0.63 -0.37
CA LEU A 212 -0.41 0.16 -0.41
C LEU A 212 0.47 -0.37 -1.54
N ILE A 213 0.59 0.37 -2.64
CA ILE A 213 1.21 -0.12 -3.88
C ILE A 213 2.39 0.78 -4.27
N TYR A 214 3.61 0.23 -4.34
CA TYR A 214 4.83 1.00 -4.59
C TYR A 214 5.00 2.15 -3.58
N CYS A 215 4.69 1.88 -2.32
CA CYS A 215 4.80 2.87 -1.25
C CYS A 215 6.19 2.83 -0.61
N ARG A 216 6.58 3.92 0.02
CA ARG A 216 7.76 4.00 0.89
C ARG A 216 7.34 4.48 2.27
N TYR A 217 8.02 4.00 3.31
CA TYR A 217 7.91 4.53 4.66
C TYR A 217 9.30 4.91 5.15
N GLN A 218 9.49 6.15 5.58
CA GLN A 218 10.80 6.70 5.94
C GLN A 218 10.70 7.79 7.01
N MET A 219 11.80 8.06 7.71
CA MET A 219 11.90 9.15 8.67
C MET A 219 12.43 10.44 8.00
N THR A 220 11.99 11.60 8.48
CA THR A 220 12.55 12.91 8.06
C THR A 220 13.98 13.12 8.55
N SER A 221 14.34 12.53 9.68
CA SER A 221 15.63 12.66 10.35
C SER A 221 15.90 11.42 11.21
N PRO A 222 17.18 11.09 11.49
CA PRO A 222 17.51 10.05 12.45
C PRO A 222 16.91 10.38 13.81
N GLY A 223 16.30 9.39 14.45
CA GLY A 223 15.53 9.64 15.66
C GLY A 223 14.82 8.39 16.16
N THR A 224 13.96 8.55 17.16
CA THR A 224 13.05 7.49 17.62
C THR A 224 11.61 7.99 17.63
N ILE A 225 10.73 7.38 16.84
CA ILE A 225 9.30 7.71 16.89
C ILE A 225 8.64 7.02 18.09
N SER A 226 7.89 7.80 18.88
CA SER A 226 7.24 7.30 20.10
C SER A 226 6.00 6.43 19.84
N GLY A 227 5.47 6.43 18.62
CA GLY A 227 4.33 5.59 18.28
C GLY A 227 3.64 5.99 16.99
N GLN A 228 4.09 5.43 15.86
CA GLN A 228 3.38 5.58 14.60
C GLN A 228 3.73 4.48 13.60
N GLY A 229 3.00 3.36 13.65
CA GLY A 229 3.07 2.35 12.61
C GLY A 229 2.52 2.87 11.28
N LEU A 230 2.77 2.15 10.20
CA LEU A 230 2.21 2.48 8.89
C LEU A 230 0.75 2.07 8.79
N ALA A 231 0.46 0.79 9.08
CA ALA A 231 -0.87 0.22 8.81
C ALA A 231 -1.36 -0.72 9.93
N ASN A 232 -2.66 -0.67 10.19
CA ASN A 232 -3.34 -1.57 11.11
C ASN A 232 -4.62 -2.14 10.48
N SER A 233 -4.85 -3.44 10.65
CA SER A 233 -6.06 -4.13 10.20
C SER A 233 -6.85 -4.68 11.40
N LEU A 234 -8.15 -4.35 11.45
CA LEU A 234 -9.05 -4.65 12.56
C LEU A 234 -10.44 -5.12 12.07
N ASN A 235 -11.09 -5.99 12.84
CA ASN A 235 -12.52 -6.34 12.70
C ASN A 235 -12.96 -6.80 11.29
N GLY A 236 -12.08 -7.48 10.56
CA GLY A 236 -12.31 -7.99 9.21
C GLY A 236 -11.74 -7.08 8.12
N GLY A 237 -11.18 -5.93 8.46
CA GLY A 237 -10.55 -5.03 7.49
C GLY A 237 -9.41 -5.72 6.75
N THR A 238 -9.30 -5.49 5.46
CA THR A 238 -8.28 -6.13 4.61
C THR A 238 -7.17 -5.16 4.26
N LEU A 239 -5.95 -5.69 4.14
CA LEU A 239 -4.77 -4.92 3.83
C LEU A 239 -3.93 -5.63 2.77
N ASN A 240 -3.65 -4.96 1.66
CA ASN A 240 -2.79 -5.48 0.61
C ASN A 240 -1.59 -4.56 0.43
N ILE A 241 -0.39 -5.07 0.68
CA ILE A 241 0.85 -4.32 0.59
C ILE A 241 1.68 -4.92 -0.53
N VAL A 242 1.96 -4.13 -1.56
CA VAL A 242 2.72 -4.55 -2.73
C VAL A 242 3.87 -3.58 -2.93
N LYS A 243 5.10 -4.08 -2.89
CA LYS A 243 6.32 -3.28 -3.10
C LYS A 243 6.44 -2.11 -2.13
N LEU A 244 6.22 -2.37 -0.84
CA LEU A 244 6.59 -1.44 0.21
C LEU A 244 8.11 -1.40 0.36
N GLN A 245 8.68 -0.20 0.42
CA GLN A 245 10.09 0.02 0.67
C GLN A 245 10.32 0.74 2.01
N ILE A 246 11.21 0.21 2.83
CA ILE A 246 11.82 0.89 3.98
C ILE A 246 13.32 0.70 3.83
N LEU A 247 14.01 1.77 3.45
CA LEU A 247 15.44 1.74 3.07
C LEU A 247 16.34 2.36 4.12
N ASP A 248 15.79 3.26 4.93
CA ASP A 248 16.51 3.96 5.99
C ASP A 248 16.15 3.35 7.34
N GLN A 249 17.04 3.52 8.32
CA GLN A 249 16.79 3.07 9.69
C GLN A 249 15.55 3.75 10.27
N VAL A 250 14.63 2.94 10.79
CA VAL A 250 13.43 3.40 11.49
C VAL A 250 13.50 2.90 12.93
N ASN A 251 13.74 3.80 13.89
CA ASN A 251 13.64 3.43 15.31
C ASN A 251 12.27 3.82 15.86
N MET A 252 11.60 2.88 16.51
CA MET A 252 10.27 3.03 17.09
C MET A 252 10.26 2.56 18.52
N THR A 253 9.44 3.16 19.38
CA THR A 253 9.29 2.63 20.75
C THR A 253 8.26 1.52 20.83
N LYS A 254 7.06 1.72 20.27
CA LYS A 254 5.87 0.95 20.70
C LYS A 254 5.15 0.14 19.63
N PHE A 255 4.98 0.60 18.40
CA PHE A 255 4.14 -0.06 17.41
C PHE A 255 4.96 -0.62 16.25
N PRO A 256 4.60 -1.77 15.66
CA PRO A 256 5.23 -2.28 14.46
C PRO A 256 4.86 -1.43 13.24
N ILE A 257 5.54 -1.62 12.11
CA ILE A 257 5.16 -0.99 10.84
C ILE A 257 3.76 -1.46 10.41
N VAL A 258 3.48 -2.76 10.50
CA VAL A 258 2.20 -3.36 10.14
C VAL A 258 1.68 -4.18 11.32
N ASN A 259 0.45 -3.90 11.74
CA ASN A 259 -0.22 -4.63 12.80
C ASN A 259 -1.52 -5.29 12.32
N LEU A 260 -1.72 -6.53 12.74
CA LEU A 260 -2.93 -7.29 12.48
C LEU A 260 -3.57 -7.62 13.83
N GLY A 261 -4.69 -6.97 14.12
CA GLY A 261 -5.45 -7.25 15.34
C GLY A 261 -6.11 -8.63 15.29
N LYS A 262 -6.63 -9.04 16.45
CA LYS A 262 -7.26 -10.34 16.73
C LYS A 262 -8.34 -10.78 15.72
N SER A 263 -9.03 -9.79 15.16
CA SER A 263 -10.16 -9.94 14.25
C SER A 263 -9.83 -9.45 12.85
N ALA A 264 -8.56 -9.28 12.49
CA ALA A 264 -8.15 -8.79 11.17
C ALA A 264 -8.73 -9.62 10.02
N GLY A 265 -8.99 -8.94 8.90
CA GLY A 265 -9.30 -9.55 7.61
C GLY A 265 -8.05 -10.18 6.99
N VAL A 266 -8.12 -10.47 5.69
CA VAL A 266 -6.96 -10.97 4.95
C VAL A 266 -5.93 -9.87 4.82
N VAL A 267 -4.68 -10.17 5.17
CA VAL A 267 -3.55 -9.28 4.96
C VAL A 267 -2.52 -9.94 4.06
N THR A 268 -2.15 -9.28 2.98
CA THR A 268 -1.14 -9.75 2.03
C THR A 268 0.01 -8.76 1.96
N ILE A 269 1.25 -9.26 1.98
CA ILE A 269 2.47 -8.50 1.76
C ILE A 269 3.26 -9.21 0.66
N SER A 270 3.65 -8.48 -0.39
CA SER A 270 4.40 -9.05 -1.52
C SER A 270 5.43 -8.08 -2.08
N ASP A 271 6.48 -8.64 -2.70
CA ASP A 271 7.55 -7.91 -3.40
C ASP A 271 8.13 -6.72 -2.60
N SER A 272 8.13 -6.81 -1.27
CA SER A 272 8.47 -5.69 -0.38
C SER A 272 9.89 -5.81 0.18
N TYR A 273 10.55 -4.69 0.42
CA TYR A 273 11.87 -4.64 1.03
C TYR A 273 11.82 -3.76 2.27
N ILE A 274 11.90 -4.39 3.45
CA ILE A 274 11.77 -3.72 4.74
C ILE A 274 13.09 -3.89 5.48
N SER A 275 13.83 -2.80 5.67
CA SER A 275 15.16 -2.85 6.28
C SER A 275 15.31 -1.94 7.49
N MET A 276 16.17 -2.36 8.44
CA MET A 276 16.63 -1.57 9.57
C MET A 276 15.51 -0.98 10.44
N VAL A 277 14.43 -1.74 10.64
CA VAL A 277 13.34 -1.38 11.54
C VAL A 277 13.67 -1.87 12.94
N ASN A 278 13.92 -0.94 13.86
CA ASN A 278 14.25 -1.23 15.25
C ASN A 278 13.12 -0.78 16.18
N ARG A 279 12.54 -1.71 16.93
CA ARG A 279 11.48 -1.44 17.89
C ARG A 279 11.97 -1.71 19.31
N SER A 280 11.96 -0.70 20.20
CA SER A 280 12.52 -0.85 21.55
C SER A 280 11.59 -1.54 22.55
N ALA A 281 10.29 -1.68 22.24
CA ALA A 281 9.33 -2.40 23.06
C ALA A 281 8.24 -3.08 22.22
N GLY A 282 8.18 -4.41 22.30
CA GLY A 282 7.12 -5.24 21.74
C GLY A 282 7.65 -6.46 20.98
N PRO A 283 6.75 -7.34 20.51
CA PRO A 283 7.14 -8.65 20.00
C PRO A 283 7.56 -8.68 18.52
N GLY A 284 7.23 -7.69 17.68
CA GLY A 284 7.62 -7.70 16.26
C GLY A 284 7.97 -6.32 15.71
N ALA A 285 9.03 -6.21 14.90
CA ALA A 285 9.54 -4.92 14.46
C ALA A 285 8.75 -4.38 13.26
N ALA A 286 8.72 -5.16 12.19
CA ALA A 286 8.05 -4.81 10.95
C ALA A 286 6.60 -5.28 10.95
N VAL A 287 6.35 -6.53 11.35
CA VAL A 287 5.00 -7.12 11.35
C VAL A 287 4.70 -7.74 12.71
N GLN A 288 3.53 -7.41 13.25
CA GLN A 288 2.96 -8.10 14.40
C GLN A 288 1.56 -8.61 14.05
N CYS A 289 1.27 -9.86 14.39
CA CYS A 289 0.00 -10.49 14.09
C CYS A 289 -0.50 -11.37 15.24
N GLU A 290 -1.80 -11.27 15.55
CA GLU A 290 -2.51 -12.20 16.44
C GLU A 290 -3.60 -12.94 15.66
N LEU A 291 -3.39 -14.24 15.45
CA LEU A 291 -4.28 -15.10 14.68
C LEU A 291 -5.21 -15.88 15.60
N TYR A 292 -6.51 -15.71 15.39
CA TYR A 292 -7.57 -16.47 16.05
C TYR A 292 -8.31 -17.37 15.06
N SER A 293 -9.07 -18.35 15.58
CA SER A 293 -9.91 -19.24 14.79
C SER A 293 -10.92 -18.50 13.89
N HIS A 294 -11.28 -17.26 14.21
CA HIS A 294 -12.19 -16.38 13.48
C HIS A 294 -11.49 -15.21 12.76
N SER A 295 -10.18 -15.04 12.92
CA SER A 295 -9.38 -14.13 12.08
C SER A 295 -9.31 -14.68 10.66
N SER A 296 -8.99 -13.87 9.65
CA SER A 296 -8.83 -14.39 8.29
C SER A 296 -7.47 -15.05 8.09
N SER A 297 -6.47 -14.34 7.58
CA SER A 297 -5.12 -14.87 7.38
C SER A 297 -4.10 -13.77 7.10
N ILE A 298 -2.82 -14.10 7.31
CA ILE A 298 -1.68 -13.32 6.82
C ILE A 298 -0.94 -14.09 5.73
N GLN A 299 -0.59 -13.42 4.64
CA GLN A 299 0.20 -13.98 3.54
C GLN A 299 1.39 -13.05 3.27
N ILE A 300 2.60 -13.57 3.42
CA ILE A 300 3.84 -12.92 3.00
C ILE A 300 4.39 -13.71 1.82
N LEU A 301 4.19 -13.13 0.64
CA LEU A 301 4.46 -13.74 -0.66
C LEU A 301 5.84 -13.38 -1.19
N ILE A 302 6.19 -13.98 -2.34
CA ILE A 302 7.55 -14.03 -2.89
C ILE A 302 8.18 -12.64 -3.03
N ASN A 303 9.52 -12.64 -2.97
CA ASN A 303 10.36 -11.44 -3.04
C ASN A 303 10.11 -10.43 -1.91
N THR A 304 9.58 -10.88 -0.77
CA THR A 304 9.51 -10.04 0.42
C THR A 304 10.72 -10.30 1.30
N THR A 305 11.52 -9.27 1.54
CA THR A 305 12.74 -9.35 2.36
C THR A 305 12.61 -8.46 3.59
N PHE A 306 12.92 -9.03 4.75
CA PHE A 306 13.15 -8.30 5.99
C PHE A 306 14.65 -8.33 6.29
N TYR A 307 15.30 -7.18 6.25
CA TYR A 307 16.74 -7.05 6.47
C TYR A 307 17.01 -6.31 7.77
N ASP A 308 17.67 -6.95 8.72
CA ASP A 308 18.13 -6.34 9.97
C ASP A 308 17.02 -5.60 10.74
N CYS A 309 15.84 -6.20 10.83
CA CYS A 309 14.73 -5.67 11.61
C CYS A 309 14.66 -6.37 12.97
N VAL A 310 14.70 -5.60 14.05
CA VAL A 310 14.82 -6.10 15.42
C VAL A 310 13.77 -5.44 16.31
N SER A 311 13.11 -6.24 17.14
CA SER A 311 12.15 -5.79 18.15
C SER A 311 12.56 -6.29 19.50
N ARG A 312 12.58 -5.46 20.53
CA ARG A 312 12.88 -5.92 21.88
C ARG A 312 11.60 -6.31 22.60
N TYR A 313 11.42 -7.60 22.84
CA TYR A 313 10.33 -8.10 23.68
C TYR A 313 10.75 -8.03 25.14
N VAL A 314 9.90 -7.41 25.96
CA VAL A 314 10.17 -7.17 27.37
C VAL A 314 9.00 -7.68 28.19
N PHE A 315 9.29 -8.50 29.20
CA PHE A 315 8.29 -9.09 30.09
C PHE A 315 8.80 -9.12 31.54
N ASP A 316 7.87 -9.09 32.49
CA ASP A 316 8.19 -9.18 33.92
C ASP A 316 8.10 -10.64 34.39
N TYR A 317 9.18 -11.14 34.98
CA TYR A 317 9.22 -12.47 35.57
C TYR A 317 9.69 -12.36 37.02
N GLY A 318 8.78 -12.62 37.96
CA GLY A 318 9.08 -12.55 39.40
C GLY A 318 9.52 -11.15 39.88
N GLY A 319 9.05 -10.08 39.25
CA GLY A 319 9.44 -8.70 39.58
C GLY A 319 10.73 -8.22 38.91
N TYR A 320 11.37 -9.06 38.09
CA TYR A 320 12.52 -8.67 37.26
C TYR A 320 12.08 -8.49 35.81
N GLN A 321 12.39 -7.32 35.24
CA GLN A 321 12.16 -7.05 33.84
C GLN A 321 13.25 -7.74 33.01
N THR A 322 12.86 -8.75 32.24
CA THR A 322 13.73 -9.44 31.29
C THR A 322 13.32 -9.07 29.87
N GLY A 323 14.27 -8.97 28.96
CA GLY A 323 13.95 -8.79 27.56
C GLY A 323 14.96 -9.45 26.65
N TYR A 324 14.49 -9.86 25.48
CA TYR A 324 15.29 -10.44 24.43
C TYR A 324 14.87 -9.84 23.09
N ASP A 325 15.79 -9.87 22.14
CA ASP A 325 15.52 -9.43 20.79
C ASP A 325 14.67 -10.49 20.07
N VAL A 326 13.67 -9.98 19.38
CA VAL A 326 12.67 -10.67 18.57
C VAL A 326 12.72 -10.08 17.17
N GLY A 327 12.21 -10.83 16.21
CA GLY A 327 12.54 -10.60 14.82
C GLY A 327 11.70 -9.54 14.14
N ALA A 328 11.94 -9.44 12.83
CA ALA A 328 11.14 -8.66 11.91
C ALA A 328 9.64 -8.98 12.01
N VAL A 329 9.29 -10.26 12.10
CA VAL A 329 7.92 -10.75 12.05
C VAL A 329 7.60 -11.53 13.32
N TYR A 330 6.50 -11.13 13.96
CA TYR A 330 5.91 -11.86 15.09
C TYR A 330 4.50 -12.32 14.78
N ILE A 331 4.22 -13.59 15.06
CA ILE A 331 2.88 -14.18 14.95
C ILE A 331 2.54 -14.90 16.23
N TYR A 332 1.45 -14.49 16.88
CA TYR A 332 0.82 -15.27 17.94
C TYR A 332 -0.37 -16.05 17.39
N ILE A 333 -0.35 -17.37 17.53
CA ILE A 333 -1.36 -18.27 16.98
C ILE A 333 -2.18 -18.86 18.12
N HIS A 334 -3.43 -18.44 18.22
CA HIS A 334 -4.40 -19.03 19.13
C HIS A 334 -4.91 -20.39 18.61
N GLU A 335 -5.50 -21.15 19.52
CA GLU A 335 -6.09 -22.45 19.21
C GLU A 335 -7.07 -22.37 18.03
N GLY A 336 -6.92 -23.30 17.07
CA GLY A 336 -7.70 -23.37 15.85
C GLY A 336 -7.23 -22.50 14.68
N ALA A 337 -6.17 -21.69 14.82
CA ALA A 337 -5.71 -20.74 13.80
C ALA A 337 -4.46 -21.16 13.01
N TYR A 338 -3.95 -22.37 13.20
CA TYR A 338 -2.62 -22.82 12.69
C TYR A 338 -2.44 -22.86 11.16
N HIS A 339 -3.52 -22.67 10.40
CA HIS A 339 -3.51 -22.69 8.93
C HIS A 339 -3.72 -21.28 8.34
N ARG A 340 -3.70 -20.24 9.18
CA ARG A 340 -4.04 -18.85 8.81
C ARG A 340 -2.81 -18.00 8.48
N PHE A 341 -1.66 -18.60 8.24
CA PHE A 341 -0.47 -17.89 7.79
C PHE A 341 0.22 -18.62 6.63
N ASP A 342 0.76 -17.85 5.68
CA ASP A 342 1.62 -18.34 4.62
C ASP A 342 2.79 -17.37 4.43
N LEU A 343 3.99 -17.79 4.81
CA LEU A 343 5.20 -16.98 4.75
C LEU A 343 6.20 -17.53 3.71
N ARG A 344 5.79 -18.45 2.83
CA ARG A 344 6.69 -19.13 1.86
C ARG A 344 7.53 -18.18 1.00
N GLY A 345 7.07 -16.96 0.80
CA GLY A 345 7.78 -15.98 -0.02
C GLY A 345 8.70 -15.03 0.73
N CYS A 346 8.81 -15.20 2.05
CA CYS A 346 9.58 -14.34 2.92
C CYS A 346 11.06 -14.76 3.00
N ARG A 347 11.94 -13.76 2.96
CA ARG A 347 13.37 -13.89 3.31
C ARG A 347 13.68 -13.05 4.54
N TYR A 348 14.30 -13.68 5.52
CA TYR A 348 14.81 -13.01 6.72
C TYR A 348 16.33 -12.94 6.63
N GLN A 349 16.86 -11.73 6.58
CA GLN A 349 18.29 -11.46 6.53
C GLN A 349 18.67 -10.66 7.77
N VAL A 350 19.75 -11.07 8.43
CA VAL A 350 20.25 -10.45 9.66
C VAL A 350 21.67 -10.01 9.38
N GLY A 351 22.05 -8.80 9.80
CA GLY A 351 23.42 -8.32 9.69
C GLY A 351 24.41 -9.10 10.58
N ASP A 352 25.61 -8.54 10.78
CA ASP A 352 26.77 -9.21 11.43
C ASP A 352 26.58 -9.60 12.91
N GLU A 353 25.45 -9.22 13.51
CA GLU A 353 25.17 -9.51 14.90
C GLU A 353 24.45 -10.86 15.08
N THR A 354 24.40 -11.35 16.33
CA THR A 354 23.83 -12.66 16.67
C THR A 354 22.46 -12.90 16.02
N CYS A 355 22.35 -13.96 15.21
CA CYS A 355 21.17 -14.30 14.42
C CYS A 355 19.97 -14.84 15.21
N ILE A 356 20.14 -15.10 16.51
CA ILE A 356 19.09 -15.70 17.35
C ILE A 356 17.96 -14.69 17.53
N GLY A 357 16.76 -15.06 17.10
CA GLY A 357 15.54 -14.29 17.32
C GLY A 357 15.29 -13.15 16.32
N LYS A 358 16.23 -12.79 15.43
CA LYS A 358 16.15 -11.57 14.59
C LYS A 358 15.32 -11.67 13.29
N GLY A 359 14.65 -12.80 13.02
CA GLY A 359 13.86 -13.01 11.79
C GLY A 359 12.37 -13.19 12.04
N LEU A 360 11.99 -14.43 12.36
CA LEU A 360 10.62 -14.86 12.60
C LEU A 360 10.50 -15.38 14.04
N PHE A 361 9.49 -14.89 14.75
CA PHE A 361 9.11 -15.41 16.05
C PHE A 361 7.65 -15.83 16.04
N ILE A 362 7.38 -17.09 16.38
CA ILE A 362 6.04 -17.64 16.44
C ILE A 362 5.77 -18.11 17.86
N GLU A 363 4.75 -17.51 18.47
CA GLU A 363 4.17 -17.99 19.72
C GLU A 363 2.89 -18.76 19.39
N VAL A 364 2.67 -19.89 20.06
CA VAL A 364 1.48 -20.73 19.86
C VAL A 364 0.85 -21.10 21.18
N GLY A 365 -0.48 -20.96 21.26
CA GLY A 365 -1.23 -21.36 22.45
C GLY A 365 -1.20 -22.86 22.72
N ASN A 366 -0.99 -23.69 21.68
CA ASN A 366 -0.86 -25.14 21.79
C ASN A 366 0.10 -25.69 20.72
N MET A 367 1.36 -25.85 21.12
CA MET A 367 2.42 -26.36 20.25
C MET A 367 2.19 -27.80 19.76
N ILE A 368 1.52 -28.63 20.56
CA ILE A 368 1.21 -30.02 20.19
C ILE A 368 0.28 -30.05 18.98
N GLU A 369 -0.71 -29.16 18.92
CA GLU A 369 -1.63 -29.11 17.79
C GLU A 369 -0.96 -28.59 16.51
N LEU A 370 -0.11 -27.55 16.62
CA LEU A 370 0.67 -27.06 15.49
C LEU A 370 1.53 -28.18 14.87
N MET A 371 2.23 -28.95 15.71
CA MET A 371 3.08 -30.07 15.25
C MET A 371 2.26 -31.22 14.66
N ARG A 372 1.07 -31.51 15.23
CA ARG A 372 0.18 -32.58 14.75
C ARG A 372 -0.42 -32.29 13.37
N ARG A 373 -0.62 -31.01 13.04
CA ARG A 373 -1.20 -30.57 11.76
C ARG A 373 -0.13 -30.16 10.74
N SER A 374 1.03 -30.82 10.75
CA SER A 374 2.09 -30.60 9.75
C SER A 374 1.61 -30.86 8.31
N ASP A 375 0.54 -31.63 8.14
CA ASP A 375 -0.18 -31.87 6.88
C ASP A 375 -0.92 -30.63 6.34
N LYS A 376 -1.31 -29.70 7.23
CA LYS A 376 -1.82 -28.38 6.85
C LYS A 376 -0.72 -27.33 6.65
N LEU A 377 0.53 -27.81 6.54
CA LEU A 377 1.78 -27.11 6.22
C LEU A 377 1.76 -25.65 6.66
N ALA A 378 2.14 -25.47 7.92
CA ALA A 378 2.68 -24.21 8.36
C ALA A 378 3.83 -23.80 7.44
N ASN A 379 3.70 -22.63 6.83
CA ASN A 379 4.50 -22.17 5.72
C ASN A 379 5.38 -21.01 6.23
N TYR A 380 6.64 -21.29 6.55
CA TYR A 380 7.47 -20.39 7.36
C TYR A 380 8.41 -19.47 6.56
N GLY A 381 8.57 -19.69 5.25
CA GLY A 381 9.52 -18.94 4.42
C GLY A 381 10.95 -19.49 4.49
N GLU A 382 11.89 -18.74 3.92
CA GLU A 382 13.32 -19.06 3.91
C GLU A 382 14.07 -18.14 4.89
N ILE A 383 14.83 -18.72 5.81
CA ILE A 383 15.74 -17.98 6.69
C ILE A 383 17.12 -18.10 6.07
N GLU A 384 17.61 -17.01 5.47
CA GLU A 384 18.93 -16.95 4.85
C GLU A 384 19.90 -16.26 5.84
N PRO A 385 20.88 -16.97 6.42
CA PRO A 385 22.01 -16.27 7.05
C PRO A 385 22.73 -15.46 5.96
N ASP A 386 23.20 -14.24 6.29
CA ASP A 386 23.94 -13.42 5.33
C ASP A 386 25.19 -14.19 4.85
N THR A 387 25.15 -14.66 3.59
CA THR A 387 26.22 -15.44 2.98
C THR A 387 27.26 -14.57 2.28
N GLN A 388 27.04 -13.25 2.16
CA GLN A 388 27.93 -12.35 1.41
C GLN A 388 29.24 -11.98 2.14
N LYS A 389 29.55 -12.62 3.28
CA LYS A 389 30.76 -12.31 4.08
C LYS A 389 31.74 -13.47 4.33
N ASN A 390 31.58 -14.59 3.62
CA ASN A 390 32.56 -15.69 3.65
C ASN A 390 33.48 -15.75 2.41
N GLU A 391 33.63 -14.65 1.66
CA GLU A 391 34.65 -14.48 0.61
C GLU A 391 35.68 -13.41 0.96
#